data_AF-A0A7S4CXR4-F1
#
_entry.id   AF-A0A7S4CXR4-F1
#
_cell.length_a   1.000
_cell.length_b   1.000
_cell.length_c   1.000
_cell.angle_alpha   90.00
_cell.angle_beta   90.00
_cell.angle_gamma   90.00
#
_symmetry.space_group_name_H-M   'P 1'
#
loop_
_entity.id
_entity.type
_entity.pdbx_description
1 polymer ?
#
loop_
_entity_poly.entity_id
_entity_poly.type
_entity_poly.pdbx_seq_one_letter_code
_entity_poly.pdbx_strand_id
1 'polypeptide(L)'
;SKAGFFPLLNPSGEVTAVRHCVRHVMVTHSELLAQGYNMTDDVRVPGIMHMTLLRFKRQPTDPLKWQQEYRRIVSRWEPLDVTVDRVYVAVEDRPYMHMPKDAEHLRPVLELH
;
A
#
# COMPACT_ATOMS: atom_id res chain seq x y z
N SER A 1 10.29 -6.48 10.85
CA SER A 1 10.98 -6.78 9.57
C SER A 1 11.64 -5.50 9.07
N LYS A 2 12.82 -5.56 8.45
CA LYS A 2 13.41 -4.40 7.76
C LYS A 2 12.97 -4.45 6.29
N ALA A 3 12.40 -3.36 5.79
CA ALA A 3 11.88 -3.25 4.43
C ALA A 3 12.65 -2.15 3.68
N GLY A 4 12.86 -2.36 2.38
CA GLY A 4 13.22 -1.27 1.47
C GLY A 4 11.93 -0.68 0.90
N PHE A 5 11.83 0.65 0.91
CA PHE A 5 10.71 1.37 0.30
C PHE A 5 11.25 2.39 -0.69
N PHE A 6 10.47 2.64 -1.74
CA PHE A 6 10.67 3.78 -2.61
C PHE A 6 9.67 4.86 -2.19
N PRO A 7 10.13 6.09 -1.92
CA PRO A 7 9.20 7.17 -1.62
C PRO A 7 8.38 7.45 -2.87
N LEU A 8 7.06 7.39 -2.73
CA LEU A 8 6.16 7.80 -3.79
C LEU A 8 6.06 9.33 -3.72
N LEU A 9 6.77 10.01 -4.62
CA LEU A 9 6.72 11.46 -4.74
C LEU A 9 5.46 11.85 -5.51
N ASN A 10 4.50 12.46 -4.83
CA ASN A 10 3.24 12.86 -5.42
C ASN A 10 2.93 14.33 -5.07
N PRO A 11 3.64 15.28 -5.71
CA PRO A 11 3.45 16.71 -5.44
C PRO A 11 2.08 17.23 -5.90
N SER A 12 1.47 16.57 -6.88
CA SER A 12 0.19 16.96 -7.49
C SER A 12 -1.05 16.54 -6.70
N GLY A 13 -0.90 15.75 -5.63
CA GLY A 13 -1.94 15.50 -4.63
C GLY A 13 -2.86 14.31 -4.91
N GLU A 14 -2.62 13.52 -5.96
CA GLU A 14 -3.38 12.31 -6.29
C GLU A 14 -3.38 11.29 -5.15
N VAL A 15 -2.27 11.15 -4.41
CA VAL A 15 -2.23 10.28 -3.21
C VAL A 15 -3.20 10.75 -2.15
N THR A 16 -3.33 12.07 -1.96
CA THR A 16 -4.29 12.64 -1.02
C THR A 16 -5.72 12.40 -1.50
N ALA A 17 -5.98 12.54 -2.80
CA ALA A 17 -7.29 12.25 -3.40
C ALA A 17 -7.70 10.79 -3.21
N VAL A 18 -6.82 9.84 -3.51
CA VAL A 18 -7.05 8.40 -3.28
C VAL A 18 -7.34 8.14 -1.80
N ARG A 19 -6.56 8.72 -0.89
CA ARG A 19 -6.80 8.57 0.56
C ARG A 19 -8.15 9.12 1.00
N HIS A 20 -8.57 10.25 0.44
CA HIS A 20 -9.89 10.81 0.73
C HIS A 20 -11.00 9.87 0.22
N CYS A 21 -10.86 9.34 -0.99
CA CYS A 21 -11.82 8.39 -1.55
C CYS A 21 -11.93 7.11 -0.71
N VAL A 22 -10.80 6.51 -0.32
CA VAL A 22 -10.79 5.34 0.57
C VAL A 22 -11.45 5.65 1.91
N ARG A 23 -11.12 6.78 2.54
CA ARG A 23 -11.76 7.18 3.81
C ARG A 23 -13.26 7.37 3.66
N HIS A 24 -13.69 8.04 2.59
CA HIS A 24 -15.09 8.27 2.32
C HIS A 24 -15.85 6.95 2.21
N VAL A 25 -15.36 6.01 1.40
CA VAL A 25 -16.01 4.70 1.23
C VAL A 25 -16.03 3.90 2.53
N MET A 26 -14.96 3.92 3.32
CA MET A 26 -14.95 3.22 4.62
C MET A 26 -15.98 3.77 5.63
N VAL A 27 -16.46 5.01 5.48
CA VAL A 27 -17.47 5.59 6.38
C VAL A 27 -18.87 5.67 5.78
N THR A 28 -19.02 5.54 4.46
CA THR A 28 -20.31 5.63 3.76
C THR A 28 -20.83 4.29 3.24
N HIS A 29 -19.96 3.28 3.06
CA HIS A 29 -20.37 2.02 2.44
C HIS A 29 -21.10 1.11 3.44
N SER A 30 -22.41 0.99 3.27
CA SER A 30 -23.31 0.28 4.19
C SER A 30 -22.92 -1.18 4.43
N GLU A 31 -22.41 -1.89 3.42
CA GLU A 31 -21.98 -3.28 3.56
C GLU A 31 -20.74 -3.43 4.46
N LEU A 32 -19.78 -2.49 4.36
CA LEU A 32 -18.60 -2.49 5.24
C LEU A 32 -18.99 -2.17 6.68
N LEU A 33 -19.88 -1.18 6.85
CA LEU A 33 -20.41 -0.81 8.16
C LEU A 33 -21.20 -1.98 8.79
N ALA A 34 -22.01 -2.69 8.00
CA ALA A 34 -22.76 -3.85 8.45
C ALA A 34 -21.85 -5.02 8.87
N GLN A 35 -20.64 -5.10 8.30
CA GLN A 35 -19.60 -6.05 8.71
C GLN A 35 -18.75 -5.56 9.90
N GLY A 36 -19.08 -4.40 10.46
CA GLY A 36 -18.39 -3.84 11.63
C GLY A 36 -17.12 -3.06 11.29
N TYR A 37 -16.83 -2.83 10.01
CA TYR A 37 -15.70 -2.01 9.58
C TYR A 37 -16.08 -0.52 9.64
N ASN A 38 -16.16 0.03 10.85
CA ASN A 38 -16.34 1.46 11.07
C ASN A 38 -15.00 2.11 11.43
N MET A 39 -14.51 3.01 10.59
CA MET A 39 -13.18 3.62 10.73
C MET A 39 -13.19 5.03 11.33
N THR A 40 -14.28 5.43 12.00
CA THR A 40 -14.33 6.76 12.62
C THR A 40 -13.24 6.98 13.67
N ASP A 41 -12.69 5.93 14.31
CA ASP A 41 -11.61 6.09 15.29
C ASP A 41 -10.50 5.01 15.29
N ASP A 42 -10.74 3.77 14.84
CA ASP A 42 -9.82 2.64 15.13
C ASP A 42 -8.86 2.21 14.01
N VAL A 43 -9.10 2.58 12.75
CA VAL A 43 -8.23 2.16 11.65
C VAL A 43 -7.41 3.33 11.14
N ARG A 44 -6.14 3.35 11.53
CA ARG A 44 -5.15 4.30 11.02
C ARG A 44 -4.92 4.02 9.54
N VAL A 45 -5.68 4.67 8.65
CA VAL A 45 -5.29 4.78 7.23
C VAL A 45 -3.87 5.34 7.23
N PRO A 46 -2.86 4.55 6.83
CA PRO A 46 -1.48 4.96 6.99
C PRO A 46 -1.27 6.31 6.33
N GLY A 47 -0.57 7.20 7.03
CA GLY A 47 -0.18 8.51 6.49
C GLY A 47 0.73 8.40 5.27
N ILE A 48 1.29 7.21 5.04
CA ILE A 48 2.31 6.92 4.05
C ILE A 48 1.74 5.89 3.07
N MET A 49 1.58 6.31 1.82
CA MET A 49 1.44 5.39 0.70
C MET A 49 2.85 5.02 0.24
N HIS A 50 3.15 3.72 0.21
CA HIS A 50 4.45 3.22 -0.24
C HIS A 50 4.26 1.96 -1.07
N MET A 51 5.14 1.77 -2.06
CA MET A 51 5.25 0.50 -2.77
C MET A 51 6.36 -0.30 -2.12
N THR A 52 6.02 -1.46 -1.56
CA THR A 52 7.03 -2.41 -1.08
C THR A 52 7.52 -3.25 -2.23
N LEU A 53 8.76 -3.02 -2.66
CA LEU A 53 9.38 -3.78 -3.76
C LEU A 53 10.19 -4.99 -3.27
N LEU A 54 10.67 -4.96 -2.02
CA LEU A 54 11.48 -6.02 -1.45
C LEU A 54 11.25 -6.16 0.04
N ARG A 55 11.04 -7.41 0.49
CA ARG A 55 11.05 -7.78 1.91
C ARG A 55 12.09 -8.85 2.16
N PHE A 56 12.98 -8.61 3.11
CA PHE A 56 13.99 -9.58 3.51
C PHE A 56 13.38 -10.67 4.40
N LYS A 57 13.52 -11.93 3.99
CA LYS A 57 13.19 -13.08 4.85
C LYS A 57 14.15 -13.21 6.04
N ARG A 58 15.42 -12.83 5.84
CA ARG A 58 16.46 -12.75 6.87
C ARG A 58 17.27 -11.49 6.63
N GLN A 59 17.78 -10.89 7.71
CA GLN A 59 18.59 -9.67 7.60
C GLN A 59 19.84 -9.93 6.74
N PRO A 60 20.27 -8.98 5.89
CA PRO A 60 21.53 -9.08 5.18
C PRO A 60 22.69 -9.31 6.16
N THR A 61 23.57 -10.26 5.85
CA THR A 61 24.75 -10.57 6.66
C THR A 61 25.77 -9.43 6.66
N ASP A 62 25.79 -8.62 5.60
CA ASP A 62 26.59 -7.41 5.47
C ASP A 62 25.68 -6.21 5.10
N PRO A 63 25.17 -5.47 6.10
CA PRO A 63 24.29 -4.33 5.88
C PRO A 63 24.94 -3.18 5.11
N LEU A 64 26.26 -2.98 5.26
CA LEU A 64 26.97 -1.87 4.62
C LEU A 64 27.14 -2.13 3.12
N LYS A 65 27.59 -3.32 2.76
CA LYS A 65 27.67 -3.74 1.35
C LYS A 65 26.29 -3.71 0.68
N TRP A 66 25.26 -4.18 1.38
CA TRP A 66 23.90 -4.10 0.86
C TRP A 66 23.46 -2.65 0.62
N GLN A 67 23.73 -1.74 1.55
CA GLN A 67 23.36 -0.33 1.41
C GLN A 67 24.08 0.33 0.23
N GLN A 68 25.36 0.00 0.00
CA GLN A 68 26.13 0.49 -1.14
C GLN A 68 25.54 0.01 -2.47
N GLU A 69 25.25 -1.29 -2.59
CA GLU A 69 24.62 -1.85 -3.80
C GLU A 69 23.23 -1.29 -4.03
N TYR A 70 22.42 -1.14 -2.98
CA TYR A 70 21.10 -0.53 -3.07
C TYR A 70 21.19 0.90 -3.62
N ARG A 71 22.10 1.73 -3.08
CA ARG A 71 22.32 3.10 -3.59
C ARG A 71 22.72 3.10 -5.07
N ARG A 72 23.57 2.15 -5.50
CA ARG A 72 24.00 2.02 -6.89
C ARG A 72 22.87 1.64 -7.84
N ILE A 73 21.93 0.82 -7.39
CA ILE A 73 20.74 0.45 -8.16
C ILE A 73 19.79 1.65 -8.25
N VAL A 74 19.50 2.29 -7.11
CA VAL A 74 18.58 3.43 -7.03
C VAL A 74 19.10 4.64 -7.81
N SER A 75 20.43 4.84 -7.90
CA SER A 75 21.00 5.96 -8.67
C SER A 75 20.79 5.84 -10.19
N ARG A 76 20.32 4.70 -10.68
CA ARG A 76 20.00 4.45 -12.10
C ARG A 76 18.49 4.36 -12.32
N TRP A 77 17.70 4.61 -11.29
CA TRP A 77 16.26 4.51 -11.38
C TRP A 77 15.70 5.73 -12.10
N GLU A 78 14.76 5.49 -13.00
CA GLU A 78 13.99 6.52 -13.69
C GLU A 78 12.55 6.47 -13.19
N PRO A 79 11.91 7.63 -12.93
CA PRO A 79 10.50 7.67 -12.59
C PRO A 79 9.65 6.99 -13.67
N LEU A 80 8.63 6.27 -13.23
CA LEU A 80 7.64 5.68 -14.11
C LEU A 80 6.31 6.41 -13.89
N ASP A 81 5.72 6.89 -14.99
CA ASP A 81 4.35 7.37 -14.97
C ASP A 81 3.40 6.19 -15.01
N VAL A 82 2.51 6.12 -14.03
CA VAL A 82 1.52 5.05 -13.90
C VAL A 82 0.13 5.68 -13.85
N THR A 83 -0.73 5.27 -14.76
CA THR A 83 -2.15 5.58 -14.70
C THR A 83 -2.84 4.59 -13.76
N VAL A 84 -3.56 5.10 -12.76
CA VAL A 84 -4.36 4.28 -11.85
C VAL A 84 -5.82 4.39 -12.28
N ASP A 85 -6.31 3.37 -12.98
CA ASP A 85 -7.68 3.36 -13.50
C ASP A 85 -8.72 2.92 -12.45
N ARG A 86 -8.27 2.19 -11.42
CA ARG A 86 -9.14 1.58 -10.40
C ARG A 86 -8.42 1.54 -9.07
N VAL A 87 -9.17 1.77 -7.99
CA VAL A 87 -8.68 1.57 -6.62
C VAL A 87 -9.55 0.55 -5.94
N TYR A 88 -8.92 -0.45 -5.34
CA TYR A 88 -9.60 -1.47 -4.57
C TYR A 88 -9.34 -1.25 -3.08
N VAL A 89 -10.41 -1.28 -2.29
CA VAL A 89 -10.30 -1.35 -0.84
C VAL A 89 -10.57 -2.79 -0.43
N ALA A 90 -9.58 -3.40 0.19
CA ALA A 90 -9.69 -4.73 0.78
C ALA A 90 -9.49 -4.63 2.28
N VAL A 91 -10.31 -5.38 3.03
CA VAL A 91 -10.03 -5.66 4.43
C VAL A 91 -9.40 -7.04 4.51
N GLU A 92 -8.27 -7.12 5.21
CA GLU A 92 -7.52 -8.36 5.35
C GLU A 92 -7.55 -8.82 6.81
N ASP A 93 -7.83 -10.11 7.02
CA ASP A 93 -7.74 -10.76 8.34
C ASP A 93 -6.28 -11.06 8.73
N ARG A 94 -5.37 -11.05 7.75
CA ARG A 94 -3.93 -11.26 7.90
C ARG A 94 -3.18 -10.30 6.99
N PRO A 95 -2.11 -9.63 7.46
CA PRO A 95 -1.34 -8.72 6.61
C PRO A 95 -0.69 -9.48 5.45
N TYR A 96 -1.16 -9.24 4.21
CA TYR A 96 -0.65 -9.96 3.04
C TYR A 96 -0.19 -9.02 1.92
N MET A 97 1.08 -9.16 1.52
CA MET A 97 1.66 -8.41 0.40
C MET A 97 1.67 -9.23 -0.91
N HIS A 98 0.80 -10.22 -1.06
CA HIS A 98 0.79 -11.13 -2.21
C HIS A 98 -0.55 -11.07 -2.97
N MET A 99 -0.79 -9.96 -3.66
CA MET A 99 -2.00 -9.79 -4.49
C MET A 99 -2.16 -10.74 -5.71
N PRO A 100 -1.13 -11.36 -6.34
CA PRO A 100 -1.40 -12.04 -7.60
C PRO A 100 -2.03 -13.45 -7.48
N LYS A 101 -2.33 -13.96 -6.27
CA LYS A 101 -2.91 -15.32 -6.11
C LYS A 101 -4.10 -15.47 -5.16
N ASP A 102 -4.46 -14.45 -4.38
CA ASP A 102 -5.31 -14.63 -3.20
C ASP A 102 -6.67 -13.91 -3.30
N ALA A 103 -7.37 -14.03 -4.43
CA ALA A 103 -8.76 -13.56 -4.52
C ALA A 103 -9.66 -14.20 -3.43
N GLU A 104 -9.28 -15.38 -2.92
CA GLU A 104 -9.99 -16.11 -1.87
C GLU A 104 -9.90 -15.46 -0.48
N HIS A 105 -8.87 -14.64 -0.22
CA HIS A 105 -8.65 -13.97 1.07
C HIS A 105 -9.13 -12.52 1.11
N LEU A 106 -9.58 -11.98 -0.02
CA LEU A 106 -10.09 -10.62 -0.10
C LEU A 106 -11.58 -10.62 0.24
N ARG A 107 -11.96 -10.06 1.39
CA ARG A 107 -13.37 -9.83 1.76
C ARG A 107 -13.50 -8.54 2.57
N PRO A 108 -14.38 -7.59 2.18
CA PRO A 108 -14.91 -7.28 0.85
C PRO A 108 -13.86 -6.57 -0.02
N VAL A 109 -13.99 -6.71 -1.34
CA VAL A 109 -13.29 -5.85 -2.31
C VAL A 109 -14.29 -4.83 -2.82
N LEU A 110 -14.09 -3.55 -2.49
CA LEU A 110 -14.83 -2.46 -3.10
C LEU A 110 -14.00 -1.82 -4.20
N GLU A 111 -14.55 -1.83 -5.41
CA GLU A 111 -14.01 -1.03 -6.51
C GLU A 111 -14.46 0.42 -6.34
N LEU A 112 -13.49 1.33 -6.27
CA LEU A 112 -13.71 2.77 -6.26
C LEU A 112 -13.64 3.27 -7.72
N HIS A 113 -14.73 3.88 -8.18
CA HIS A 113 -14.81 4.58 -9.47
C HIS A 113 -14.49 6.06 -9.31
#